data_AF-A0A2K3KS43-F1
#
_entry.id   AF-A0A2K3KS43-F1
#
_cell.length_a   1.000
_cell.length_b   1.000
_cell.length_c   1.000
_cell.angle_alpha   90.00
_cell.angle_beta   90.00
_cell.angle_gamma   90.00
#
_symmetry.space_group_name_H-M   'P 1'
#
loop_
_entity.id
_entity.type
_entity.pdbx_description
1 polymer ?
#
loop_
_entity_poly.entity_id
_entity_poly.type
_entity_poly.pdbx_seq_one_letter_code
_entity_poly.pdbx_strand_id
1 'polypeptide(L)' 'MKVLNKLEMAIPLVEALEQMPSYAKFLKELLTKKRKPVDDEMVSMTEECSALIQRKLPQKKKDPGSFTIPCSIGNLTI' A
#
# COMPACT_ATOMS: atom_id res chain seq x y z
N MET A 1 21.63 27.97 5.69
CA MET A 1 20.20 28.31 5.85
C MET A 1 19.45 27.07 6.28
N LYS A 2 18.40 27.25 7.09
CA LYS A 2 17.74 26.21 7.89
C LYS A 2 17.22 25.05 7.05
N VAL A 3 17.55 23.86 7.55
CA VAL A 3 17.05 22.54 7.18
C VAL A 3 15.52 22.57 7.18
N LEU A 4 14.87 22.11 6.11
CA LEU A 4 13.43 21.83 6.11
C LEU A 4 13.20 20.59 6.97
N ASN A 5 13.21 20.79 8.29
CA ASN A 5 12.88 19.77 9.27
C ASN A 5 11.37 19.51 9.17
N LYS A 6 11.02 18.50 8.37
CA LYS A 6 9.73 17.79 8.34
C LYS A 6 8.48 18.69 8.47
N LEU A 7 7.93 19.11 7.33
CA LEU A 7 6.63 19.76 7.27
C LEU A 7 5.52 18.69 7.29
N GLU A 8 5.09 18.27 8.48
CA GLU A 8 3.86 17.50 8.63
C GLU A 8 2.67 18.45 8.60
N MET A 9 2.13 18.69 7.41
CA MET A 9 0.82 19.33 7.29
C MET A 9 -0.24 18.26 7.54
N ALA A 10 -0.67 18.13 8.80
CA ALA A 10 -1.86 17.35 9.13
C ALA A 10 -3.10 18.16 8.73
N ILE A 11 -3.44 18.13 7.43
CA ILE A 11 -4.72 18.67 6.96
C ILE A 11 -5.82 17.72 7.42
N PRO A 12 -6.88 18.21 8.09
CA PRO A 12 -8.04 17.39 8.43
C PRO A 12 -8.54 16.63 7.20
N LEU A 13 -8.90 15.36 7.38
CA LEU A 13 -9.36 14.52 6.27
C LEU A 13 -10.53 15.18 5.51
N VAL A 14 -11.42 15.87 6.21
CA VAL A 14 -12.54 16.60 5.60
C VAL A 14 -12.05 17.68 4.64
N GLU A 15 -11.11 18.51 5.07
CA GLU A 15 -10.52 19.56 4.23
C GLU A 15 -9.77 18.95 3.03
N ALA A 16 -9.02 17.86 3.24
CA ALA A 16 -8.35 17.16 2.15
C ALA A 16 -9.35 16.58 1.12
N LEU A 17 -10.48 16.07 1.58
CA LEU A 17 -11.55 15.54 0.73
C LEU A 17 -12.29 16.64 -0.04
N GLU A 18 -12.47 17.81 0.56
CA GLU A 18 -13.01 18.98 -0.14
C GLU A 18 -12.10 19.42 -1.30
N GLN A 19 -10.78 19.35 -1.11
CA GLN A 19 -9.80 19.63 -2.17
C GLN A 19 -9.66 18.49 -3.18
N MET A 20 -10.17 17.29 -2.90
CA MET A 20 -10.05 16.10 -3.75
C MET A 20 -11.42 15.47 -4.05
N PRO A 21 -12.24 16.10 -4.94
CA PRO A 21 -13.61 15.65 -5.20
C PRO A 21 -13.72 14.21 -5.73
N SER A 22 -12.73 13.75 -6.51
CA SER A 22 -12.68 12.38 -7.03
C SER A 22 -12.51 11.35 -5.91
N TYR A 23 -11.64 11.65 -4.93
CA TYR A 23 -11.41 10.80 -3.78
C TYR A 23 -12.59 10.83 -2.81
N ALA A 24 -13.21 11.99 -2.59
CA ALA A 24 -14.45 12.11 -1.84
C ALA A 24 -15.58 11.27 -2.44
N LYS A 25 -15.75 11.31 -3.77
CA LYS A 25 -16.71 10.47 -4.49
C LYS A 25 -16.39 8.98 -4.33
N PHE A 26 -15.13 8.59 -4.49
CA PHE A 26 -14.67 7.21 -4.30
C PHE A 26 -14.99 6.69 -2.89
N LEU A 27 -14.62 7.44 -1.86
CA LEU A 27 -14.90 7.05 -0.47
C LEU A 27 -16.41 6.94 -0.22
N LYS A 28 -17.20 7.88 -0.75
CA LYS A 28 -18.66 7.83 -0.64
C LYS A 28 -19.23 6.57 -1.29
N GLU A 29 -18.76 6.19 -2.48
CA GLU A 29 -19.17 4.97 -3.17
C GLU A 29 -18.77 3.70 -2.41
N LEU A 30 -17.58 3.70 -1.80
CA LEU A 30 -17.06 2.61 -0.97
C LEU A 30 -17.89 2.42 0.31
N LEU A 31 -18.16 3.50 1.03
CA LEU A 31 -18.94 3.49 2.27
C LEU A 31 -20.41 3.14 2.04
N THR A 32 -20.97 3.61 0.93
CA THR A 32 -22.36 3.28 0.54
C THR A 32 -22.49 1.90 -0.11
N LYS A 33 -21.39 1.14 -0.23
CA LYS A 33 -21.33 -0.17 -0.92
C LYS A 33 -21.93 -0.13 -2.32
N LYS A 34 -21.93 1.06 -2.96
CA LYS A 34 -22.46 1.27 -4.32
C LYS A 34 -21.52 0.70 -5.37
N ARG A 35 -20.25 0.53 -5.01
CA ARG A 35 -19.32 -0.25 -5.79
C ARG A 35 -19.59 -1.72 -5.51
N LYS A 36 -20.24 -2.40 -6.45
CA LYS A 36 -20.16 -3.86 -6.48
C LYS A 36 -18.69 -4.24 -6.64
N PRO A 37 -18.17 -5.28 -5.97
CA PRO A 37 -16.88 -5.85 -6.35
C PRO A 37 -16.92 -6.09 -7.87
N VAL A 38 -15.78 -5.85 -8.54
CA VAL A 38 -15.63 -6.07 -9.97
C VAL A 38 -15.65 -7.59 -10.16
N ASP A 39 -16.86 -8.12 -10.17
CA ASP A 39 -17.22 -9.54 -10.10
C ASP A 39 -16.57 -10.31 -8.93
N ASP A 40 -17.14 -11.47 -8.62
CA ASP A 40 -16.48 -12.53 -7.82
C ASP A 40 -15.31 -13.12 -8.63
N GLU A 41 -14.45 -12.27 -9.21
CA GLU A 41 -13.20 -12.75 -9.79
C GLU A 41 -12.38 -13.33 -8.65
N MET A 42 -12.33 -14.66 -8.62
CA MET A 42 -11.46 -15.42 -7.75
C MET A 42 -10.01 -15.05 -8.12
N VAL A 43 -9.51 -14.00 -7.48
CA VAL A 43 -8.11 -13.59 -7.61
C VAL A 43 -7.27 -14.74 -7.05
N SER A 44 -6.38 -15.30 -7.87
CA SER A 44 -5.44 -16.31 -7.41
C SER A 44 -4.48 -15.68 -6.40
N MET A 45 -4.70 -15.99 -5.13
CA MET A 45 -3.82 -15.54 -4.06
C MET A 45 -2.64 -16.47 -3.96
N THR A 46 -1.45 -15.91 -3.72
CA THR A 46 -0.31 -16.73 -3.30
C THR A 46 -0.56 -17.30 -1.90
N GLU A 47 0.14 -18.38 -1.56
CA GLU A 47 0.03 -19.03 -0.25
C GLU A 47 0.25 -18.01 0.89
N GLU A 48 1.22 -17.12 0.75
CA GLU A 48 1.57 -16.09 1.73
C GLU A 48 0.41 -15.11 1.95
N CYS A 49 -0.21 -14.63 0.87
CA CYS A 49 -1.35 -13.71 0.93
C CYS A 49 -2.58 -14.40 1.56
N SER A 50 -2.81 -15.67 1.24
CA SER A 50 -3.90 -16.45 1.82
C SER A 50 -3.70 -16.69 3.32
N ALA A 51 -2.46 -16.97 3.74
CA ALA A 51 -2.10 -17.16 5.15
C ALA A 51 -2.33 -15.87 5.95
N LEU A 52 -1.97 -14.71 5.39
CA LEU A 52 -2.20 -13.40 6.00
C LEU A 52 -3.70 -13.16 6.28
N ILE A 53 -4.56 -13.36 5.26
CA ILE A 53 -6.01 -13.14 5.39
C ILE A 53 -6.63 -14.12 6.37
N GLN A 54 -6.23 -15.40 6.30
CA GLN A 54 -6.71 -16.44 7.21
C GLN A 54 -6.10 -16.34 8.61
N ARG A 55 -5.21 -15.36 8.85
CA ARG A 55 -4.41 -15.22 10.08
C ARG A 55 -3.69 -16.50 10.48
N LYS A 56 -3.31 -17.30 9.49
CA LYS A 56 -2.49 -18.50 9.66
C LYS A 56 -1.03 -18.11 9.52
N LEU A 57 -0.16 -18.84 10.20
CA LEU A 57 1.27 -18.70 9.96
C LEU A 57 1.56 -19.19 8.52
N PRO A 58 2.23 -18.38 7.68
CA PRO A 58 2.73 -18.89 6.41
C PRO A 58 3.84 -19.92 6.67
N GLN A 59 4.01 -20.87 5.76
CA GLN A 59 5.11 -21.82 5.85
C GLN A 59 6.44 -21.08 5.84
N LYS A 60 7.31 -21.35 6.83
CA LYS A 60 8.63 -20.73 6.91
C LYS A 60 9.45 -21.15 5.69
N LYS A 61 9.74 -20.20 4.79
CA LYS A 61 10.68 -20.44 3.69
C LYS A 61 12.10 -20.51 4.24
N LYS A 62 12.94 -21.29 3.56
CA LYS A 62 14.37 -21.37 3.88
C LYS A 62 14.99 -19.99 3.67
N ASP A 63 15.82 -19.56 4.62
CA ASP A 63 16.59 -18.33 4.45
C ASP A 63 17.50 -18.49 3.22
N PRO A 64 17.44 -17.58 2.22
CA PRO A 64 18.35 -17.61 1.08
C PRO A 64 19.83 -17.41 1.49
N GLY A 65 20.09 -17.01 2.74
CA GLY A 65 21.42 -16.64 3.21
C GLY A 65 21.74 -15.19 2.84
N SER A 66 22.99 -14.77 3.02
CA SER A 66 23.42 -13.43 2.64
C SER A 66 23.43 -13.28 1.12
N PHE A 67 22.67 -12.32 0.59
CA PHE A 67 22.70 -11.95 -0.82
C PHE A 67 23.03 -10.46 -0.97
N THR A 68 23.78 -10.14 -2.02
CA THR A 68 24.01 -8.74 -2.42
C THR A 68 22.90 -8.36 -3.38
N ILE A 69 22.12 -7.33 -3.04
CA ILE A 69 21.17 -6.72 -3.96
C ILE A 69 21.96 -5.68 -4.76
N PRO A 70 22.14 -5.84 -6.08
CA PRO A 70 22.77 -4.81 -6.89
C PRO A 70 21.93 -3.54 -6.79
N CYS A 71 22.55 -2.43 -6.43
CA CYS A 71 21.86 -1.15 -6.36
C CYS A 71 22.69 -0.06 -7.03
N SER A 72 21.98 0.85 -7.71
CA SER A 72 22.60 2.03 -8.30
C SER A 72 22.23 3.25 -7.47
N ILE A 73 23.22 3.92 -6.92
CA ILE A 73 23.06 5.20 -6.21
C ILE A 73 23.63 6.28 -7.13
N GLY A 74 22.77 6.93 -7.89
CA GLY A 74 23.20 7.84 -8.97
C GLY A 74 23.90 7.05 -10.09
N ASN A 75 25.11 7.49 -10.48
CA ASN A 75 25.92 6.83 -11.51
C ASN A 75 26.86 5.74 -10.97
N LEU A 76 26.78 5.43 -9.68
CA LEU A 76 27.55 4.35 -9.06
C LEU A 76 26.68 3.11 -8.99
N THR A 77 27.18 2.02 -9.59
CA THR A 77 26.60 0.68 -9.45
C THR A 77 27.45 -0.11 -8.47
N ILE A 78 26.82 -0.64 -7.42
CA ILE A 78 27.43 -1.49 -6.38
C ILE A 78 27.20 -2.96 -6.73
#